data_AF-A0A167MND7-F1
#
_entry.id   AF-A0A167MND7-F1
#
_cell.length_a   1.000
_cell.length_b   1.000
_cell.length_c   1.000
_cell.angle_alpha   90.00
_cell.angle_beta   90.00
_cell.angle_gamma   90.00
#
_symmetry.space_group_name_H-M   'P 1'
#
loop_
_entity.id
_entity.type
_entity.pdbx_description
1 polymer ?
#
loop_
_entity_poly.entity_id
_entity_poly.type
_entity_poly.pdbx_seq_one_letter_code
_entity_poly.pdbx_strand_id
1 'polypeptide(L)'
;MEAEGLEIPFDFIKRGEGWKDRLSRLETYYLGKLPYPFARGMSGFWGKPFLLARNGASPPVELKKIIFSWIKDYFGVGDAEWVAVSKRGFSRLLIRCRRIILQDAAFYLYLNKENKHINTRNLPFSSNSFKMFQEDNVAAITNPSVGRLEEYESLVPNIVDTNKEVASRVTEVNHRIIRLQQQQDSRFEKNENSFNNFIEQSNQQNLLLMNTTQQLAKDLKILMI
;
A
#
# COMPACT_ATOMS: atom_id res chain seq x y z
N MET A 1 -26.16 -8.45 -12.69
CA MET A 1 -25.69 -7.13 -12.20
C MET A 1 -24.80 -6.48 -13.26
N GLU A 2 -24.73 -5.14 -13.33
CA GLU A 2 -23.91 -4.42 -14.32
C GLU A 2 -22.44 -4.89 -14.34
N ALA A 3 -21.87 -5.19 -13.17
CA ALA A 3 -20.50 -5.69 -13.03
C ALA A 3 -20.27 -7.09 -13.64
N GLU A 4 -21.28 -7.97 -13.64
CA GLU A 4 -21.20 -9.30 -14.28
C GLU A 4 -21.19 -9.16 -15.82
N GLY A 5 -21.93 -8.17 -16.34
CA GLY A 5 -21.91 -7.83 -17.77
C GLY A 5 -20.60 -7.22 -18.25
N LEU A 6 -19.75 -6.75 -17.32
CA LEU A 6 -18.41 -6.23 -17.58
C LEU A 6 -17.30 -7.28 -17.38
N GLU A 7 -17.67 -8.56 -17.20
CA GLU A 7 -16.75 -9.69 -17.00
C GLU A 7 -15.83 -9.53 -15.77
N ILE A 8 -16.23 -8.71 -14.80
CA ILE A 8 -15.46 -8.50 -13.57
C ILE A 8 -15.61 -9.77 -12.69
N PRO A 9 -14.51 -10.39 -12.22
CA PRO A 9 -14.58 -11.58 -11.40
C PRO A 9 -15.37 -11.34 -10.12
N PHE A 10 -16.13 -12.36 -9.73
CA PHE A 10 -17.02 -12.30 -8.58
C PHE A 10 -16.33 -11.89 -7.27
N ASP A 11 -15.07 -12.27 -7.06
CA ASP A 11 -14.28 -11.87 -5.89
C ASP A 11 -14.02 -10.36 -5.81
N PHE A 12 -13.91 -9.68 -6.95
CA PHE A 12 -13.79 -8.21 -6.99
C PHE A 12 -15.15 -7.55 -6.82
N ILE A 13 -16.19 -8.13 -7.40
CA ILE A 13 -17.58 -7.70 -7.22
C ILE A 13 -17.96 -7.76 -5.74
N LYS A 14 -17.74 -8.89 -5.06
CA LYS A 14 -18.03 -9.08 -3.64
C LYS A 14 -17.28 -8.09 -2.73
N ARG A 15 -16.03 -7.76 -3.06
CA ARG A 15 -15.25 -6.71 -2.37
C ARG A 15 -15.77 -5.30 -2.66
N GLY A 16 -16.39 -5.10 -3.83
CA GLY A 16 -17.13 -3.91 -4.22
C GLY A 16 -18.61 -3.92 -3.83
N GLU A 17 -19.14 -4.95 -3.17
CA GLU A 17 -20.54 -5.03 -2.76
C GLU A 17 -20.75 -4.85 -1.25
N GLY A 18 -19.66 -4.85 -0.46
CA GLY A 18 -19.68 -4.52 0.97
C GLY A 18 -19.93 -3.04 1.30
N TRP A 19 -20.54 -2.28 0.38
CA TRP A 19 -20.69 -0.82 0.42
C TRP A 19 -21.65 -0.30 1.47
N LYS A 20 -22.36 -1.20 2.12
CA LYS A 20 -23.40 -0.91 3.07
C LYS A 20 -23.05 -1.65 4.35
N ASP A 21 -22.88 -0.90 5.45
CA ASP A 21 -22.86 -1.48 6.78
C ASP A 21 -24.16 -2.26 7.03
N ARG A 22 -24.25 -2.97 8.15
CA ARG A 22 -25.49 -3.68 8.54
C ARG A 22 -26.73 -2.77 8.63
N LEU A 23 -26.56 -1.45 8.55
CA LEU A 23 -27.58 -0.41 8.59
C LEU A 23 -27.75 0.29 7.23
N SER A 24 -27.24 -0.28 6.14
CA SER A 24 -27.33 0.25 4.77
C SER A 24 -26.64 1.60 4.53
N ARG A 25 -25.71 2.00 5.40
CA ARG A 25 -24.91 3.22 5.27
C ARG A 25 -23.58 2.92 4.59
N LEU A 26 -23.09 3.86 3.78
CA LEU A 26 -21.73 3.82 3.27
C LEU A 26 -20.75 3.74 4.44
N GLU A 27 -19.95 2.67 4.54
CA GLU A 27 -18.98 2.59 5.65
C GLU A 27 -18.00 3.78 5.54
N THR A 28 -17.73 4.41 6.67
CA THR A 28 -16.90 5.61 6.79
C THR A 28 -15.43 5.39 6.40
N TYR A 29 -15.02 4.16 6.10
CA TYR A 29 -13.66 3.77 5.73
C TYR A 29 -13.31 3.95 4.24
N TYR A 30 -14.25 4.41 3.40
CA TYR A 30 -14.14 4.29 1.93
C TYR A 30 -13.52 5.46 1.14
N LEU A 31 -13.13 6.57 1.76
CA LEU A 31 -12.55 7.69 0.99
C LEU A 31 -11.18 7.40 0.33
N GLY A 32 -10.54 6.26 0.62
CA GLY A 32 -9.18 5.98 0.16
C GLY A 32 -8.89 4.65 -0.55
N LYS A 33 -9.81 3.67 -0.59
CA LYS A 33 -9.45 2.28 -0.96
C LYS A 33 -10.52 1.49 -1.72
N LEU A 34 -11.12 2.08 -2.77
CA LEU A 34 -11.83 1.24 -3.73
C LEU A 34 -10.81 0.27 -4.37
N PRO A 35 -11.07 -1.06 -4.42
CA PRO A 35 -10.15 -1.99 -5.06
C PRO A 35 -9.90 -1.55 -6.50
N TYR A 36 -8.65 -1.21 -6.83
CA TYR A 36 -8.28 -0.67 -8.14
C TYR A 36 -8.83 -1.50 -9.32
N PRO A 37 -8.77 -2.85 -9.29
CA PRO A 37 -9.34 -3.67 -10.36
C PRO A 37 -10.85 -3.52 -10.51
N PHE A 38 -11.59 -3.41 -9.40
CA PHE A 38 -13.03 -3.20 -9.43
C PHE A 38 -13.38 -1.81 -9.99
N ALA A 39 -12.70 -0.76 -9.49
CA ALA A 39 -12.88 0.60 -9.97
C ALA A 39 -12.62 0.73 -11.48
N ARG A 40 -11.55 0.07 -11.94
CA ARG A 40 -11.16 0.02 -13.35
C ARG A 40 -12.19 -0.75 -14.19
N GLY A 41 -12.66 -1.89 -13.69
CA GLY A 41 -13.68 -2.70 -14.36
C GLY A 41 -14.98 -1.94 -14.53
N MET A 42 -15.49 -1.33 -13.46
CA MET A 42 -16.71 -0.50 -13.48
C MET A 42 -16.57 0.76 -14.36
N SER A 43 -15.33 1.21 -14.63
CA SER A 43 -15.05 2.29 -15.56
C SER A 43 -14.95 1.81 -17.02
N GLY A 44 -15.20 0.53 -17.31
CA GLY A 44 -15.18 -0.06 -18.65
C GLY A 44 -13.80 -0.53 -19.13
N PHE A 45 -12.78 -0.53 -18.26
CA PHE A 45 -11.39 -0.87 -18.61
C PHE A 45 -10.95 -2.25 -18.06
N TRP A 46 -11.88 -3.19 -17.88
CA TRP A 46 -11.54 -4.55 -17.46
C TRP A 46 -10.72 -5.26 -18.54
N GLY A 47 -9.52 -5.72 -18.21
CA GLY A 47 -8.62 -6.41 -19.14
C GLY A 47 -8.16 -5.57 -20.36
N LYS A 48 -8.50 -4.27 -20.41
CA LYS A 48 -8.21 -3.37 -21.52
C LYS A 48 -7.27 -2.26 -21.07
N PRO A 49 -6.29 -1.85 -21.89
CA PRO A 49 -5.50 -0.65 -21.60
C PRO A 49 -6.40 0.58 -21.60
N PHE A 50 -5.95 1.66 -20.96
CA PHE A 50 -6.64 2.94 -21.13
C PHE A 50 -6.52 3.38 -22.60
N LEU A 51 -7.62 3.82 -23.20
CA LEU A 51 -7.66 4.28 -24.60
C LEU A 51 -6.61 5.36 -24.93
N LEU A 52 -6.17 6.10 -23.92
CA LEU A 52 -5.13 7.11 -24.03
C LEU A 52 -4.03 6.82 -23.03
N ALA A 53 -2.79 6.70 -23.53
CA ALA A 53 -1.59 6.72 -22.69
C ALA A 53 -1.44 8.12 -22.07
N ARG A 54 -2.19 8.38 -20.99
CA ARG A 54 -2.29 9.70 -20.35
C ARG A 54 -0.96 10.23 -19.82
N ASN A 55 0.11 9.43 -19.84
CA ASN A 55 1.45 9.80 -19.44
C ASN A 55 2.46 10.00 -20.57
N GLY A 56 2.06 9.84 -21.84
CA GLY A 56 2.96 9.99 -22.98
C GLY A 56 3.49 11.41 -23.18
N ALA A 57 2.62 12.43 -23.02
CA ALA A 57 3.00 13.84 -23.10
C ALA A 57 2.41 14.63 -21.94
N SER A 58 3.20 15.54 -21.35
CA SER A 58 2.76 16.42 -20.26
C SER A 58 2.45 17.82 -20.80
N PRO A 59 1.25 18.37 -20.53
CA PRO A 59 0.92 19.71 -21.01
C PRO A 59 1.80 20.78 -20.34
N PRO A 60 2.29 21.77 -21.11
CA PRO A 60 2.95 22.97 -20.59
C PRO A 60 2.18 23.62 -19.44
N VAL A 61 2.92 24.19 -18.48
CA VAL A 61 2.33 24.79 -17.27
C VAL A 61 1.44 25.98 -17.62
N GLU A 62 1.82 26.71 -18.64
CA GLU A 62 1.15 27.89 -19.19
C GLU A 62 -0.24 27.48 -19.71
N LEU A 63 -0.32 26.41 -20.51
CA LEU A 63 -1.59 25.88 -21.01
C LEU A 63 -2.51 25.41 -19.87
N LYS A 64 -1.94 24.70 -18.89
CA LYS A 64 -2.70 24.27 -17.70
C LYS A 64 -3.28 25.46 -16.94
N LYS A 65 -2.55 26.58 -16.84
CA LYS A 65 -3.01 27.79 -16.12
C LYS A 65 -4.17 28.51 -16.82
N ILE A 66 -4.36 28.31 -18.13
CA ILE A 66 -5.47 28.90 -18.90
C ILE A 66 -6.78 28.15 -18.61
N ILE A 67 -6.73 26.82 -18.54
CA ILE A 67 -7.91 26.02 -18.20
C ILE A 67 -8.30 26.28 -16.75
N PHE A 68 -9.54 26.74 -16.52
CA PHE A 68 -10.03 27.16 -15.20
C PHE A 68 -9.12 28.20 -14.53
N SER A 69 -8.76 29.27 -15.24
CA SER A 69 -7.87 30.33 -14.73
C SER A 69 -8.31 30.92 -13.38
N TRP A 70 -9.62 31.08 -13.20
CA TRP A 70 -10.29 31.58 -11.99
C TRP A 70 -9.97 30.78 -10.71
N ILE A 71 -9.52 29.51 -10.83
CA ILE A 71 -9.20 28.68 -9.66
C ILE A 71 -8.10 29.30 -8.80
N LYS A 72 -7.17 30.07 -9.39
CA LYS A 72 -6.10 30.72 -8.63
C LYS A 72 -6.64 31.68 -7.58
N ASP A 73 -7.74 32.36 -7.90
CA ASP A 73 -8.39 33.33 -7.02
C ASP A 73 -9.04 32.64 -5.81
N TYR A 74 -9.37 31.35 -5.93
CA TYR A 74 -9.94 30.54 -4.85
C TYR A 74 -8.90 30.01 -3.86
N PHE A 75 -7.61 30.00 -4.17
CA PHE A 75 -6.60 29.50 -3.23
C PHE A 75 -6.04 30.59 -2.29
N GLY A 76 -6.51 31.84 -2.42
CA GLY A 76 -6.08 32.97 -1.62
C GLY A 76 -4.58 33.29 -1.78
N VAL A 77 -4.17 34.47 -1.32
CA VAL A 77 -2.74 34.77 -1.17
C VAL A 77 -2.26 34.01 0.07
N GLY A 78 -1.59 32.88 -0.13
CA GLY A 78 -0.93 32.13 0.94
C GLY A 78 -1.68 30.94 1.54
N ASP A 79 -2.70 30.39 0.87
CA ASP A 79 -3.43 29.17 1.33
C ASP A 79 -4.05 29.34 2.75
N ALA A 80 -4.16 30.60 3.23
CA ALA A 80 -4.45 30.97 4.62
C ALA A 80 -5.93 31.32 4.87
N GLU A 81 -6.69 31.59 3.81
CA GLU A 81 -8.12 31.89 3.90
C GLU A 81 -8.89 30.57 3.90
N TRP A 82 -9.72 30.35 4.93
CA TRP A 82 -10.47 29.12 5.17
C TRP A 82 -11.52 28.86 4.08
N VAL A 83 -11.07 28.43 2.91
CA VAL A 83 -11.95 27.82 1.92
C VAL A 83 -12.38 26.47 2.49
N ALA A 84 -13.70 26.32 2.70
CA ALA A 84 -14.31 25.09 3.21
C ALA A 84 -13.65 23.85 2.56
N VAL A 85 -13.31 22.84 3.37
CA VAL A 85 -12.56 21.65 2.94
C VAL A 85 -13.09 21.05 1.63
N SER A 86 -14.41 21.03 1.45
CA SER A 86 -15.08 20.58 0.23
C SER A 86 -14.75 21.42 -1.01
N LYS A 87 -14.71 22.75 -0.89
CA LYS A 87 -14.33 23.66 -1.98
C LYS A 87 -12.86 23.45 -2.37
N ARG A 88 -11.96 23.24 -1.39
CA ARG A 88 -10.55 22.92 -1.65
C ARG A 88 -10.40 21.57 -2.38
N GLY A 89 -11.14 20.56 -1.95
CA GLY A 89 -11.17 19.24 -2.60
C GLY A 89 -11.64 19.31 -4.05
N PHE A 90 -12.72 20.06 -4.31
CA PHE A 90 -13.25 20.26 -5.64
C PHE A 90 -12.28 21.04 -6.55
N SER A 91 -11.68 22.12 -6.06
CA SER A 91 -10.67 22.87 -6.83
C SER A 91 -9.45 22.02 -7.18
N ARG A 92 -8.99 21.14 -6.26
CA ARG A 92 -7.93 20.17 -6.54
C ARG A 92 -8.33 19.17 -7.63
N LEU A 93 -9.58 18.70 -7.63
CA LEU A 93 -10.12 17.84 -8.68
C LEU A 93 -10.09 18.57 -10.04
N LEU A 94 -10.58 19.80 -10.11
CA LEU A 94 -10.56 20.59 -11.35
C LEU A 94 -9.14 20.83 -11.87
N ILE A 95 -8.17 21.06 -10.97
CA ILE A 95 -6.75 21.17 -11.35
C ILE A 95 -6.25 19.87 -11.99
N ARG A 96 -6.62 18.70 -11.44
CA ARG A 96 -6.28 17.41 -12.04
C ARG A 96 -6.93 17.24 -13.42
N CYS A 97 -8.18 17.69 -13.58
CA CYS A 97 -8.89 17.65 -14.85
C CYS A 97 -8.26 18.51 -15.95
N ARG A 98 -7.49 19.56 -15.63
CA ARG A 98 -6.80 20.40 -16.65
C ARG A 98 -5.97 19.57 -17.61
N ARG A 99 -5.23 18.59 -17.09
CA ARG A 99 -4.41 17.68 -17.91
C ARG A 99 -5.28 16.85 -18.84
N ILE A 100 -6.33 16.23 -18.29
CA ILE A 100 -7.24 15.35 -19.02
C ILE A 100 -7.91 16.13 -20.16
N ILE A 101 -8.45 17.31 -19.87
CA ILE A 101 -9.10 18.18 -20.86
C ILE A 101 -8.14 18.53 -22.00
N LEU A 102 -6.90 18.92 -21.70
CA LEU A 102 -5.92 19.28 -22.73
C LEU A 102 -5.51 18.08 -23.59
N GLN A 103 -5.28 16.92 -22.98
CA GLN A 103 -4.91 15.68 -23.68
C GLN A 103 -6.06 15.19 -24.57
N ASP A 104 -7.27 15.12 -24.02
CA ASP A 104 -8.45 14.67 -24.75
C ASP A 104 -8.77 15.65 -25.88
N ALA A 105 -8.63 16.96 -25.66
CA ALA A 105 -8.80 17.97 -26.72
C ALA A 105 -7.76 17.81 -27.84
N ALA A 106 -6.49 17.59 -27.50
CA ALA A 106 -5.42 17.39 -28.47
C ALA A 106 -5.69 16.15 -29.35
N PHE A 107 -6.05 15.04 -28.72
CA PHE A 107 -6.39 13.80 -29.42
C PHE A 107 -7.64 13.95 -30.28
N TYR A 108 -8.68 14.59 -29.73
CA TYR A 108 -9.95 14.75 -30.43
C TYR A 108 -9.83 15.68 -31.65
N LEU A 109 -9.08 16.78 -31.54
CA LEU A 109 -8.78 17.66 -32.66
C LEU A 109 -7.87 17.00 -33.72
N TYR A 110 -7.04 16.04 -33.31
CA TYR A 110 -6.25 15.26 -34.25
C TYR A 110 -7.15 14.34 -35.09
N LEU A 111 -8.08 13.63 -34.46
CA LEU A 111 -9.03 12.76 -35.15
C LEU A 111 -10.07 13.53 -35.98
N ASN A 112 -10.49 14.70 -35.50
CA ASN A 112 -11.54 15.48 -36.13
C ASN A 112 -11.18 16.97 -36.19
N LYS A 113 -10.57 17.39 -37.31
CA LYS A 113 -10.03 18.74 -37.52
C LYS A 113 -11.11 19.83 -37.50
N GLU A 114 -12.33 19.51 -37.89
CA GLU A 114 -13.46 20.45 -37.88
C GLU A 114 -14.44 20.06 -36.79
N ASN A 115 -14.50 20.86 -35.72
CA ASN A 115 -15.31 20.53 -34.57
C ASN A 115 -16.09 21.72 -34.00
N LYS A 116 -17.37 21.47 -33.68
CA LYS A 116 -18.28 22.44 -33.07
C LYS A 116 -18.12 22.59 -31.55
N HIS A 117 -17.51 21.61 -30.88
CA HIS A 117 -17.37 21.53 -29.43
C HIS A 117 -16.09 22.18 -28.92
N ILE A 118 -15.02 22.16 -29.71
CA ILE A 118 -13.74 22.78 -29.36
C ILE A 118 -13.51 23.97 -30.28
N ASN A 119 -13.58 25.16 -29.72
CA ASN A 119 -13.31 26.39 -30.46
C ASN A 119 -11.79 26.57 -30.63
N THR A 120 -11.27 26.16 -31.78
CA THR A 120 -9.85 26.28 -32.15
C THR A 120 -9.40 27.72 -32.44
N ARG A 121 -10.32 28.70 -32.43
CA ARG A 121 -10.00 30.13 -32.59
C ARG A 121 -9.63 30.78 -31.26
N ASN A 122 -10.05 30.22 -30.14
CA ASN A 122 -9.81 30.77 -28.80
C ASN A 122 -8.65 30.06 -28.09
N LEU A 123 -8.02 30.77 -27.16
CA LEU A 123 -7.08 30.17 -26.22
C LEU A 123 -7.80 29.13 -25.32
N PRO A 124 -7.11 28.06 -24.90
CA PRO A 124 -5.71 27.74 -25.22
C PRO A 124 -5.51 27.07 -26.58
N PHE A 125 -6.58 26.63 -27.25
CA PHE A 125 -6.52 25.72 -28.40
C PHE A 125 -5.97 26.35 -29.69
N SER A 126 -6.04 27.69 -29.81
CA SER A 126 -5.42 28.41 -30.93
C SER A 126 -3.91 28.63 -30.79
N SER A 127 -3.34 28.43 -29.60
CA SER A 127 -1.95 28.78 -29.30
C SER A 127 -0.94 27.84 -29.95
N ASN A 128 0.23 28.36 -30.32
CA ASN A 128 1.34 27.53 -30.82
C ASN A 128 1.80 26.50 -29.78
N SER A 129 1.78 26.86 -28.50
CA SER A 129 2.12 25.93 -27.40
C SER A 129 1.17 24.73 -27.37
N PHE A 130 -0.13 24.94 -27.61
CA PHE A 130 -1.09 23.84 -27.70
C PHE A 130 -0.87 22.98 -28.94
N LYS A 131 -0.54 23.58 -30.10
CA LYS A 131 -0.23 22.82 -31.33
C LYS A 131 0.98 21.91 -31.16
N MET A 132 2.07 22.43 -30.59
CA MET A 132 3.26 21.61 -30.27
C MET A 132 2.91 20.48 -29.30
N PHE A 133 2.16 20.79 -28.24
CA PHE A 133 1.69 19.76 -27.30
C PHE A 133 0.81 18.71 -28.00
N GLN A 134 -0.03 19.11 -28.95
CA GLN A 134 -0.84 18.20 -29.74
C GLN A 134 0.03 17.24 -30.56
N GLU A 135 1.05 17.75 -31.24
CA GLU A 135 2.03 16.94 -31.98
C GLU A 135 2.71 15.92 -31.06
N ASP A 136 3.15 16.34 -29.87
CA ASP A 136 3.76 15.45 -28.87
C ASP A 136 2.79 14.33 -28.42
N ASN A 137 1.51 14.65 -28.19
CA ASN A 137 0.52 13.63 -27.82
C ASN A 137 0.28 12.65 -28.96
N VAL A 138 0.16 13.14 -30.19
CA VAL A 138 -0.06 12.30 -31.37
C VAL A 138 1.15 11.38 -31.59
N ALA A 139 2.37 11.91 -31.45
CA ALA A 139 3.59 11.11 -31.53
C ALA A 139 3.61 10.00 -30.46
N ALA A 140 3.23 10.32 -29.22
CA ALA A 140 3.17 9.34 -28.13
C ALA A 140 2.10 8.25 -28.33
N ILE A 141 1.00 8.56 -29.02
CA ILE A 141 -0.07 7.59 -29.31
C ILE A 141 0.28 6.73 -30.53
N THR A 142 0.88 7.32 -31.56
CA THR A 142 1.23 6.63 -32.81
C THR A 142 2.49 5.78 -32.69
N ASN A 143 3.41 6.18 -31.83
CA ASN A 143 4.60 5.40 -31.46
C ASN A 143 4.54 5.10 -29.96
N PRO A 144 3.68 4.18 -29.51
CA PRO A 144 3.65 3.79 -28.11
C PRO A 144 4.95 3.04 -27.81
N SER A 145 5.99 3.76 -27.37
CA SER A 145 7.02 3.12 -26.57
C SER A 145 6.29 2.59 -25.35
N VAL A 146 6.20 1.27 -25.20
CA VAL A 146 5.51 0.59 -24.09
C VAL A 146 5.83 1.36 -22.82
N GLY A 147 4.84 2.08 -22.30
CA GLY A 147 5.05 3.01 -21.22
C GLY A 147 5.42 2.19 -19.99
N ARG A 148 6.59 2.45 -19.38
CA ARG A 148 7.04 1.80 -18.14
C ARG A 148 5.92 1.62 -17.10
N LEU A 149 4.92 2.50 -17.09
CA LEU A 149 3.78 2.41 -16.17
C LEU A 149 2.84 1.22 -16.42
N GLU A 150 2.60 0.81 -17.67
CA GLU A 150 1.84 -0.43 -17.97
C GLU A 150 2.64 -1.67 -17.55
N GLU A 151 3.97 -1.62 -17.74
CA GLU A 151 4.91 -2.58 -17.18
C GLU A 151 4.79 -2.64 -15.65
N TYR A 152 4.78 -1.50 -14.96
CA TYR A 152 4.59 -1.43 -13.50
C TYR A 152 3.20 -1.90 -13.06
N GLU A 153 2.11 -1.59 -13.77
CA GLU A 153 0.77 -2.08 -13.43
C GLU A 153 0.69 -3.61 -13.52
N SER A 154 1.38 -4.23 -14.48
CA SER A 154 1.50 -5.69 -14.57
C SER A 154 2.38 -6.31 -13.47
N LEU A 155 3.32 -5.53 -12.92
CA LEU A 155 4.21 -5.94 -11.83
C LEU A 155 3.57 -5.76 -10.45
N VAL A 156 2.58 -4.88 -10.29
CA VAL A 156 1.91 -4.65 -8.99
C VAL A 156 1.27 -5.92 -8.41
N PRO A 157 0.52 -6.74 -9.17
CA PRO A 157 0.02 -8.03 -8.69
C PRO A 157 1.16 -8.95 -8.21
N ASN A 158 2.23 -9.06 -9.00
CA ASN A 158 3.39 -9.88 -8.66
C ASN A 158 4.08 -9.40 -7.36
N ILE A 159 4.28 -8.09 -7.20
CA ILE A 159 4.86 -7.50 -5.97
C ILE A 159 3.95 -7.77 -4.76
N VAL A 160 2.64 -7.65 -4.91
CA VAL A 160 1.68 -7.93 -3.83
C VAL A 160 1.73 -9.40 -3.44
N ASP A 161 1.81 -10.31 -4.39
CA ASP A 161 1.88 -11.75 -4.12
C ASP A 161 3.25 -12.15 -3.55
N THR A 162 4.34 -11.53 -4.01
CA THR A 162 5.67 -11.73 -3.44
C THR A 162 5.73 -11.20 -2.01
N ASN A 163 5.10 -10.06 -1.72
CA ASN A 163 5.02 -9.51 -0.37
C ASN A 163 4.16 -10.38 0.56
N LYS A 164 3.07 -11.00 0.07
CA LYS A 164 2.32 -11.99 0.86
C LYS A 164 3.17 -13.21 1.17
N GLU A 165 3.96 -13.69 0.20
CA GLU A 165 4.86 -14.82 0.40
C GLU A 165 5.96 -14.48 1.42
N VAL A 166 6.57 -13.29 1.31
CA VAL A 166 7.55 -12.79 2.28
C VAL A 166 6.93 -12.67 3.67
N ALA A 167 5.73 -12.10 3.78
CA ALA A 167 5.00 -12.02 5.05
C ALA A 167 4.71 -13.41 5.63
N SER A 168 4.33 -14.38 4.81
CA SER A 168 4.13 -15.78 5.22
C SER A 168 5.42 -16.40 5.77
N ARG A 169 6.54 -16.24 5.06
CA ARG A 169 7.86 -16.73 5.49
C ARG A 169 8.33 -16.06 6.78
N VAL A 170 8.12 -14.74 6.92
CA VAL A 170 8.44 -14.00 8.16
C VAL A 170 7.62 -14.53 9.34
N THR A 171 6.33 -14.81 9.13
CA THR A 171 5.45 -15.36 10.17
C THR A 171 5.91 -16.75 10.59
N GLU A 172 6.30 -17.60 9.63
CA GLU A 172 6.86 -18.92 9.90
C GLU A 172 8.17 -18.85 10.70
N VAL A 173 9.10 -17.97 10.29
CA VAL A 173 10.36 -17.74 11.00
C VAL A 173 10.10 -17.26 12.43
N ASN A 174 9.18 -16.32 12.63
CA ASN A 174 8.81 -15.86 13.97
C ASN A 174 8.25 -16.99 14.83
N HIS A 175 7.37 -17.84 14.29
CA HIS A 175 6.89 -19.03 15.01
C HIS A 175 8.01 -20.01 15.36
N ARG A 176 9.03 -20.15 14.51
CA ARG A 176 10.18 -21.01 14.78
C ARG A 176 11.09 -20.42 15.86
N ILE A 177 11.32 -19.11 15.85
CA ILE A 177 12.09 -18.40 16.88
C ILE A 177 11.41 -18.56 18.25
N ILE A 178 10.09 -18.35 18.32
CA ILE A 178 9.32 -18.52 19.57
C ILE A 178 9.45 -19.95 20.09
N ARG A 179 9.35 -20.96 19.23
CA ARG A 179 9.54 -22.37 19.64
C ARG A 179 10.94 -22.67 20.15
N LEU A 180 11.97 -22.09 19.51
CA LEU A 180 13.36 -22.27 19.94
C LEU A 180 13.62 -21.59 21.28
N GLN A 181 13.06 -20.40 21.52
CA GLN A 181 13.14 -19.72 22.81
C GLN A 181 12.48 -20.55 23.92
N GLN A 182 11.26 -21.04 23.70
CA GLN A 182 10.58 -21.92 24.65
C GLN A 182 11.38 -23.20 24.95
N GLN A 183 12.01 -23.79 23.93
CA GLN A 183 12.84 -24.97 24.11
C GLN A 183 14.11 -24.66 24.91
N GLN A 184 14.71 -23.49 24.69
CA GLN A 184 15.90 -23.04 25.41
C GLN A 184 15.57 -22.74 26.87
N ASP A 185 14.47 -22.05 27.14
CA ASP A 185 14.00 -21.74 28.50
C ASP A 185 13.71 -23.03 29.28
N SER A 186 13.01 -23.99 28.66
CA SER A 186 12.76 -25.30 29.28
C SER A 186 14.05 -26.09 29.56
N ARG A 187 15.09 -25.94 28.72
CA ARG A 187 16.40 -26.55 28.97
C ARG A 187 17.12 -25.87 30.13
N PHE A 188 17.04 -24.54 30.23
CA PHE A 188 17.61 -23.81 31.36
C PHE A 188 16.95 -24.19 32.68
N GLU A 189 15.62 -24.23 32.74
CA GLU A 189 14.90 -24.68 33.95
C GLU A 189 15.29 -26.10 34.36
N LYS A 190 15.40 -27.03 33.40
CA LYS A 190 15.83 -28.41 33.69
C LYS A 190 17.26 -28.47 34.23
N ASN A 191 18.16 -27.67 33.67
CA ASN A 191 19.54 -27.62 34.11
C ASN A 191 19.66 -26.98 35.51
N GLU A 192 18.92 -25.90 35.76
CA GLU A 192 18.87 -25.24 37.06
C GLU A 192 18.33 -26.18 38.15
N ASN A 193 17.23 -26.89 37.88
CA ASN A 193 16.70 -27.90 38.79
C ASN A 193 17.70 -29.04 39.04
N SER A 194 18.40 -29.51 38.00
CA SER A 194 19.41 -30.56 38.15
C SER A 194 20.61 -30.09 38.99
N PHE A 195 21.04 -28.84 38.81
CA PHE A 195 22.12 -28.24 39.59
C PHE A 195 21.73 -28.04 41.06
N ASN A 196 20.52 -27.55 41.32
CA ASN A 196 19.99 -27.39 42.67
C ASN A 196 19.89 -28.74 43.39
N ASN A 197 19.40 -29.79 42.72
CA ASN A 197 19.36 -31.14 43.25
C ASN A 197 20.76 -31.67 43.58
N PHE A 198 21.76 -31.39 42.74
CA PHE A 198 23.15 -31.78 42.98
C PHE A 198 23.74 -31.08 44.22
N ILE A 199 23.51 -29.77 44.37
CA ILE A 199 23.93 -29.03 45.57
C ILE A 199 23.29 -29.61 46.82
N GLU A 200 21.99 -29.90 46.79
CA GLU A 200 21.27 -30.47 47.93
C GLU A 200 21.83 -31.85 48.31
N GLN A 201 22.06 -32.73 47.34
CA GLN A 201 22.70 -34.03 47.58
C GLN A 201 24.10 -33.89 48.16
N SER A 202 24.92 -32.97 47.62
CA SER A 202 26.27 -32.72 48.12
C SER A 202 26.25 -32.22 49.57
N ASN A 203 25.32 -31.33 49.91
CA ASN A 203 25.15 -30.83 51.28
C ASN A 203 24.72 -31.94 52.24
N GLN A 204 23.81 -32.83 51.83
CA GLN A 204 23.40 -33.98 52.63
C GLN A 204 24.57 -34.95 52.88
N GLN A 205 25.38 -35.23 51.87
CA GLN A 205 26.58 -36.06 52.02
C GLN A 205 27.61 -35.43 52.97
N ASN A 206 27.85 -34.12 52.85
CA ASN A 206 28.76 -33.40 53.74
C ASN A 206 28.28 -33.41 55.20
N LEU A 207 26.97 -33.26 55.43
CA LEU A 207 26.38 -33.35 56.77
C LEU A 207 26.55 -34.75 57.37
N LEU A 208 26.35 -35.79 56.56
CA LEU A 208 26.52 -37.18 56.99
C LEU A 208 27.98 -37.50 57.35
N LEU A 209 28.92 -36.97 56.56
CA LEU A 209 30.36 -37.08 56.85
C LEU A 209 30.74 -36.35 58.14
N MET A 210 30.17 -35.16 58.39
CA MET A 210 30.41 -34.41 59.62
C MET A 210 29.87 -35.15 60.85
N ASN A 211 28.68 -35.73 60.75
CA ASN A 211 28.08 -36.50 61.86
C ASN A 211 28.88 -37.77 62.17
N THR A 212 29.32 -38.50 61.14
CA THR A 212 30.14 -39.71 61.30
C THR A 212 31.51 -39.41 61.88
N THR A 213 32.18 -38.33 61.43
CA THR A 213 33.46 -37.89 62.02
C THR A 213 33.32 -37.42 63.47
N GLN A 214 32.25 -36.70 63.81
CA GLN A 214 31.96 -36.34 65.20
C GLN A 214 31.68 -37.56 66.09
N GLN A 215 30.95 -38.55 65.58
CA GLN A 215 30.68 -39.79 66.31
C GLN A 215 31.97 -40.58 66.56
N LEU A 216 32.80 -40.76 65.53
CA LEU A 216 34.11 -41.41 65.67
C LEU A 216 35.01 -40.68 66.66
N ALA A 217 35.02 -39.34 66.66
CA ALA A 217 35.79 -38.57 67.63
C ALA A 217 35.29 -38.76 69.08
N LYS A 218 33.98 -38.89 69.29
CA LYS A 218 33.40 -39.23 70.61
C LYS A 218 33.79 -40.64 71.04
N ASP A 219 33.69 -41.62 70.13
CA ASP A 219 33.99 -43.02 70.41
C ASP A 219 35.49 -43.19 70.76
N LEU A 220 36.39 -42.52 70.03
CA LEU A 220 37.82 -42.49 70.34
C LEU A 220 38.12 -41.85 71.70
N LYS A 221 37.39 -40.79 72.07
CA LYS A 221 37.55 -40.13 73.37
C LYS A 221 37.14 -41.04 74.54
N ILE A 222 36.16 -41.92 74.35
CA ILE A 222 35.74 -42.91 75.34
C ILE A 222 36.82 -44.00 75.51
N LEU A 223 37.47 -44.43 74.43
CA LEU A 223 38.53 -45.45 74.45
C LEU A 223 39.85 -44.97 75.11
N MET A 224 40.03 -43.66 75.29
CA MET A 224 41.24 -43.07 75.89
C MET A 224 41.11 -42.76 77.39
N ILE A 225 39.98 -43.12 78.03
CA ILE A 225 39.73 -43.01 79.48
C ILE A 225 39.81 -44.41 80.08
#